data_AF-A0A1W1DYQ9-F1
#
_entry.id   AF-A0A1W1DYQ9-F1
#
_cell.length_a   1.000
_cell.length_b   1.000
_cell.length_c   1.000
_cell.angle_alpha   90.00
_cell.angle_beta   90.00
_cell.angle_gamma   90.00
#
_symmetry.space_group_name_H-M   'P 1'
#
loop_
_entity.id
_entity.type
_entity.pdbx_description
1 polymer ?
#
loop_
_entity_poly.entity_id
_entity_poly.type
_entity_poly.pdbx_seq_one_letter_code
_entity_poly.pdbx_strand_id
1 'polypeptide(L)'
;MFYFLPKLQLTHPKSIVKISLEKDKLVVEKNDHSTQQYSVFHCEFQSRFLVIINAGKESIVIFKDALTAASLSQINKYFNANT
;
A
#
# COMPACT_ATOMS: atom_id res chain seq x y z
N MET A 1 28.42 -8.15 -17.46
CA MET A 1 27.04 -8.41 -17.93
C MET A 1 26.14 -8.37 -16.71
N PHE A 2 25.54 -7.22 -16.40
CA PHE A 2 24.70 -7.06 -15.22
C PHE A 2 23.33 -7.64 -15.54
N TYR A 3 23.06 -8.85 -15.03
CA TYR A 3 21.70 -9.39 -15.01
C TYR A 3 20.88 -8.53 -14.05
N PHE A 4 20.18 -7.53 -14.60
CA PHE A 4 19.10 -6.88 -13.88
C PHE A 4 18.05 -7.95 -13.59
N LEU A 5 17.79 -8.19 -12.30
CA LEU A 5 16.64 -8.98 -11.87
C LEU A 5 15.41 -8.49 -12.64
N PRO A 6 14.61 -9.37 -13.24
CA PRO A 6 13.41 -8.96 -13.95
C PRO A 6 12.57 -8.16 -12.97
N LYS A 7 12.31 -6.90 -13.33
CA LYS A 7 11.50 -5.98 -12.53
C LYS A 7 10.22 -6.72 -12.19
N LEU A 8 9.96 -6.98 -10.91
CA LEU A 8 8.82 -7.76 -10.46
C LEU A 8 7.55 -7.07 -11.00
N GLN A 9 7.00 -7.60 -12.09
CA GLN A 9 5.79 -7.06 -12.70
C GLN A 9 4.61 -7.83 -12.12
N LEU A 10 3.70 -7.07 -11.50
CA LEU A 10 2.43 -7.60 -11.02
C LEU A 10 1.58 -7.93 -12.25
N THR A 11 1.48 -9.21 -12.62
CA THR A 11 0.75 -9.67 -13.82
C THR A 11 -0.70 -10.00 -13.54
N HIS A 12 -1.08 -10.20 -12.28
CA HIS A 12 -2.45 -10.58 -11.93
C HIS A 12 -3.38 -9.34 -12.02
N PRO A 13 -4.55 -9.42 -12.68
CA PRO A 13 -5.43 -8.26 -12.88
C PRO A 13 -5.89 -7.60 -11.57
N LYS A 14 -6.11 -8.42 -10.53
CA LYS A 14 -6.48 -7.95 -9.19
C LYS A 14 -5.31 -7.53 -8.29
N SER A 15 -4.07 -7.58 -8.77
CA SER A 15 -2.93 -7.11 -7.98
C SER A 15 -3.03 -5.61 -7.74
N ILE A 16 -2.72 -5.17 -6.52
CA ILE A 16 -2.67 -3.76 -6.16
C ILE A 16 -1.41 -3.14 -6.76
N VAL A 17 -1.57 -2.14 -7.62
CA VAL A 17 -0.46 -1.43 -8.27
C VAL A 17 -0.19 -0.07 -7.65
N LYS A 18 -1.18 0.53 -6.99
CA LYS A 18 -1.03 1.81 -6.32
C LYS A 18 -1.95 1.89 -5.10
N ILE A 19 -1.42 2.48 -4.04
CA ILE A 19 -2.17 2.82 -2.82
C ILE A 19 -1.93 4.30 -2.58
N SER A 20 -3.01 5.07 -2.45
CA SER A 20 -2.97 6.50 -2.19
C SER A 20 -3.88 6.84 -1.02
N LEU A 21 -3.47 7.83 -0.25
CA LEU A 21 -4.29 8.39 0.81
C LEU A 21 -4.81 9.75 0.33
N GLU A 22 -6.12 9.83 0.08
CA GLU A 22 -6.78 11.06 -0.36
C GLU A 22 -7.67 11.60 0.76
N LYS A 23 -7.15 12.61 1.48
CA LYS A 23 -7.78 13.17 2.68
C LYS A 23 -8.03 12.07 3.73
N ASP A 24 -9.25 11.56 3.77
CA ASP A 24 -9.76 10.62 4.78
C ASP A 24 -10.12 9.27 4.16
N LYS A 25 -9.70 9.04 2.90
CA LYS A 25 -10.00 7.84 2.14
C LYS A 25 -8.73 7.13 1.70
N LEU A 26 -8.70 5.82 1.90
CA LEU A 26 -7.70 4.96 1.29
C LEU A 26 -8.17 4.58 -0.11
N VAL A 27 -7.37 4.91 -1.12
CA VAL A 27 -7.64 4.60 -2.52
C VAL A 27 -6.67 3.54 -2.99
N VAL A 28 -7.20 2.44 -3.51
CA VAL A 28 -6.44 1.31 -4.02
C VAL A 28 -6.75 1.16 -5.51
N GLU A 29 -5.70 1.20 -6.32
CA GLU A 29 -5.77 0.92 -7.76
C GLU A 29 -5.22 -0.48 -8.03
N LYS A 30 -5.96 -1.26 -8.81
CA LYS A 30 -5.58 -2.60 -9.24
C LYS A 30 -5.04 -2.57 -10.67
N ASN A 31 -4.35 -3.63 -11.06
CA ASN A 31 -3.70 -3.75 -12.38
C ASN A 31 -4.69 -3.71 -13.55
N ASP A 32 -5.97 -4.06 -13.31
CA ASP A 32 -7.07 -3.91 -14.28
C ASP A 32 -7.65 -2.48 -14.34
N HIS A 33 -6.98 -1.50 -13.73
CA HIS A 33 -7.39 -0.10 -13.57
C HIS A 33 -8.68 0.09 -12.74
N SER A 34 -9.20 -0.97 -12.13
CA SER A 34 -10.29 -0.81 -11.16
C SER A 34 -9.77 -0.09 -9.92
N THR A 35 -10.56 0.86 -9.45
CA THR A 35 -10.23 1.66 -8.26
C THR A 35 -11.24 1.34 -7.16
N GLN A 36 -10.73 1.09 -5.95
CA GLN A 36 -11.54 0.83 -4.77
C GLN A 36 -11.19 1.87 -3.71
N GLN A 37 -12.22 2.44 -3.08
CA GLN A 37 -12.07 3.46 -2.05
C GLN A 37 -12.62 2.94 -0.73
N TYR A 38 -11.87 3.15 0.35
CA TYR A 38 -12.28 2.77 1.70
C TYR A 38 -12.33 4.02 2.58
N SER A 39 -13.52 4.30 3.11
CA SER A 39 -13.75 5.40 4.07
C SER A 39 -13.47 4.99 5.52
N VAL A 40 -13.39 3.69 5.79
CA VAL A 40 -13.10 3.14 7.12
C VAL A 40 -11.93 2.18 6.99
N PHE A 41 -10.80 2.58 7.55
CA PHE A 41 -9.59 1.78 7.58
C PHE A 41 -8.74 2.13 8.80
N HIS A 42 -7.97 1.16 9.29
CA HIS A 42 -7.05 1.37 10.41
C HIS A 42 -5.82 0.46 10.25
N CYS A 43 -4.71 0.85 10.88
CA CYS A 43 -3.55 -0.01 10.96
C CYS A 43 -3.85 -1.14 11.95
N GLU A 44 -3.80 -2.38 11.48
CA GLU A 44 -3.92 -3.56 12.32
C GLU A 44 -2.55 -3.98 12.86
N PHE A 45 -1.52 -3.86 12.03
CA PHE A 45 -0.17 -4.25 12.41
C PHE A 45 0.88 -3.40 11.68
N GLN A 46 1.93 -3.02 12.40
CA GLN A 46 3.07 -2.32 11.83
C GLN A 46 4.38 -2.89 12.37
N SER A 47 5.28 -3.25 11.45
CA SER A 47 6.64 -3.66 11.77
C SER A 47 7.67 -2.81 11.02
N ARG A 48 8.95 -3.17 11.16
CA ARG A 48 10.03 -2.58 10.36
C ARG A 48 9.97 -2.96 8.88
N PHE A 49 9.30 -4.06 8.54
CA PHE A 49 9.28 -4.64 7.19
C PHE A 49 7.97 -4.40 6.46
N LEU A 50 6.85 -4.36 7.17
CA LEU A 50 5.54 -4.26 6.55
C LEU A 50 4.54 -3.50 7.43
N VAL A 51 3.44 -3.07 6.80
CA VAL A 51 2.24 -2.53 7.44
C VAL A 51 1.05 -3.33 6.94
N ILE A 52 0.15 -3.70 7.84
CA ILE A 52 -1.15 -4.30 7.53
C ILE A 52 -2.22 -3.28 7.87
N ILE A 53 -3.05 -2.97 6.88
CA ILE A 53 -4.18 -2.05 7.00
C ILE A 53 -5.45 -2.88 6.81
N ASN A 54 -6.34 -2.87 7.79
CA ASN A 54 -7.69 -3.38 7.60
C ASN A 54 -8.54 -2.28 6.97
N ALA A 55 -9.17 -2.59 5.84
CA ALA A 55 -9.98 -1.68 5.06
C ALA A 55 -11.31 -2.38 4.69
N GLY A 56 -12.39 -2.06 5.42
CA GLY A 56 -13.65 -2.78 5.30
C GLY A 56 -13.54 -4.27 5.66
N LYS A 57 -13.74 -5.15 4.68
CA LYS A 57 -13.60 -6.62 4.83
C LYS A 57 -12.28 -7.16 4.29
N GLU A 58 -11.39 -6.28 3.83
CA GLU A 58 -10.14 -6.65 3.19
C GLU A 58 -8.96 -6.23 4.06
N SER A 59 -7.89 -7.03 4.06
CA SER A 59 -6.63 -6.71 4.70
C SER A 59 -5.59 -6.43 3.62
N ILE A 60 -5.02 -5.23 3.64
CA ILE A 60 -4.03 -4.75 2.69
C ILE A 60 -2.66 -4.83 3.34
N VAL A 61 -1.75 -5.61 2.75
CA VAL A 61 -0.37 -5.75 3.20
C VAL A 61 0.54 -4.89 2.35
N ILE A 62 1.28 -3.99 2.98
CA ILE A 62 2.24 -3.09 2.34
C ILE A 62 3.64 -3.44 2.84
N PHE A 63 4.50 -3.93 1.96
CA PHE A 63 5.92 -4.09 2.28
C PHE A 63 6.63 -2.74 2.13
N LYS A 64 7.42 -2.39 3.14
CA LYS A 64 8.09 -1.08 3.25
C LYS A 64 9.20 -0.88 2.22
N ASP A 65 9.79 -1.97 1.74
CA ASP A 65 10.80 -1.99 0.67
C ASP A 65 10.22 -1.84 -0.74
N ALA A 66 8.92 -2.12 -0.93
CA ALA A 66 8.20 -1.94 -2.19
C ALA A 66 7.77 -0.49 -2.45
N LEU A 67 8.03 0.41 -1.49
CA LEU A 67 7.64 1.82 -1.56
C LEU A 67 8.66 2.65 -2.34
N THR A 68 8.18 3.63 -3.10
CA THR A 68 9.05 4.65 -3.67
C THR A 68 9.69 5.46 -2.54
N ALA A 69 10.94 5.91 -2.77
CA ALA A 69 11.62 6.78 -1.82
C ALA A 69 10.73 8.01 -1.54
N ALA A 70 10.49 8.30 -0.26
CA ALA A 70 9.55 9.29 0.32
C ALA A 70 8.14 8.81 0.74
N SER A 71 7.66 7.63 0.31
CA SER A 71 6.34 7.12 0.77
C SER A 71 6.39 6.54 2.19
N LEU A 72 7.56 6.04 2.63
CA LEU A 72 7.75 5.48 3.97
C LEU A 72 7.50 6.50 5.09
N SER A 73 8.04 7.71 4.91
CA SER A 73 7.89 8.80 5.89
C SER A 73 6.45 9.29 5.97
N GLN A 74 5.72 9.29 4.85
CA GLN A 74 4.30 9.67 4.82
C GLN A 74 3.42 8.64 5.55
N ILE A 75 3.66 7.35 5.32
CA ILE A 75 2.95 6.26 6.03
C ILE A 75 3.21 6.33 7.54
N ASN A 76 4.49 6.42 7.94
CA ASN A 76 4.83 6.53 9.36
C ASN A 76 4.21 7.79 9.99
N LYS A 77 4.20 8.92 9.29
CA LYS A 77 3.56 10.16 9.77
C LYS A 77 2.05 9.98 9.95
N TYR A 78 1.36 9.35 8.99
CA TYR A 78 -0.09 9.17 9.07
C TYR A 78 -0.52 8.27 10.23
N PHE A 79 0.17 7.14 10.43
CA PHE A 79 -0.20 6.21 11.50
C PHE A 79 0.27 6.64 12.89
N ASN A 80 1.43 7.29 13.00
CA ASN A 80 1.93 7.76 14.31
C ASN A 80 1.34 9.12 14.74
N ALA A 81 0.78 9.94 13.84
CA ALA A 81 0.17 11.22 14.20
C ALA A 81 -1.31 11.10 14.63
N ASN A 82 -1.94 9.94 14.38
CA ASN A 82 -3.33 9.66 14.73
C ASN A 82 -3.46 8.65 15.88
N THR A 83 -2.40 8.46 16.68
CA THR A 83 -2.42 7.70 17.94
C THR A 83 -2.46 8.68 19.12
#